data_AF-A0A0Q8QKM4-F1
#
_entry.id   AF-A0A0Q8QKM4-F1
#
_cell.length_a   1.000
_cell.length_b   1.000
_cell.length_c   1.000
_cell.angle_alpha   90.00
_cell.angle_beta   90.00
_cell.angle_gamma   90.00
#
_symmetry.space_group_name_H-M   'P 1'
#
loop_
_entity.id
_entity.type
_entity.pdbx_description
1 polymer ?
#
loop_
_entity_poly.entity_id
_entity_poly.type
_entity_poly.pdbx_seq_one_letter_code
_entity_poly.pdbx_strand_id
1 'polypeptide(L)'
;MTVAVKGVLGADEALSGSLTQYSDGGTIELFGGARTHCVGSFTYKRGAKDALFGRGMLVCDDRRSGPFSFALKGMKHGSGTGTLSGQPYSFTF
;
A
#
# COMPACT_ATOMS: atom_id res chain seq x y z
N MET A 1 13.63 -0.10 -6.22
CA MET A 1 12.96 0.63 -7.33
C MET A 1 11.72 1.30 -6.78
N THR A 2 11.47 2.57 -7.12
CA THR A 2 10.31 3.33 -6.61
C THR A 2 9.29 3.58 -7.71
N VAL A 3 8.00 3.38 -7.40
CA VAL A 3 6.86 3.61 -8.29
C VAL A 3 5.84 4.51 -7.60
N ALA A 4 5.09 5.29 -8.39
CA ALA A 4 4.04 6.15 -7.86
C ALA A 4 2.80 5.32 -7.52
N VAL A 5 2.19 5.60 -6.37
CA VAL A 5 0.96 4.95 -5.92
C VAL A 5 -0.19 5.94 -6.01
N LYS A 6 -1.34 5.45 -6.46
CA LYS A 6 -2.61 6.18 -6.43
C LYS A 6 -3.68 5.32 -5.81
N GLY A 7 -4.58 5.90 -5.04
CA GLY A 7 -5.60 5.13 -4.35
C GLY A 7 -6.76 5.99 -3.90
N VAL A 8 -7.68 5.34 -3.20
CA VAL A 8 -8.84 5.98 -2.58
C VAL A 8 -9.06 5.36 -1.21
N LEU A 9 -9.23 6.21 -0.20
CA LEU A 9 -9.65 5.86 1.16
C LEU A 9 -11.14 6.11 1.30
N GLY A 10 -11.89 5.10 1.75
CA GLY A 10 -13.34 5.17 1.82
C GLY A 10 -13.95 5.34 0.43
N ALA A 11 -14.82 6.36 0.27
CA ALA A 11 -15.52 6.64 -0.98
C ALA A 11 -14.84 7.75 -1.82
N ASP A 12 -14.28 8.79 -1.18
CA ASP A 12 -13.95 10.03 -1.89
C ASP A 12 -12.56 10.61 -1.56
N GLU A 13 -11.83 10.07 -0.57
CA GLU A 13 -10.51 10.61 -0.21
C GLU A 13 -9.44 10.04 -1.14
N ALA A 14 -8.95 10.86 -2.07
CA ALA A 14 -7.85 10.47 -2.95
C ALA A 14 -6.55 10.28 -2.14
N LEU A 15 -5.93 9.12 -2.33
CA LEU A 15 -4.61 8.80 -1.82
C LEU A 15 -3.59 8.89 -2.95
N SER A 16 -2.44 9.48 -2.67
CA SER A 16 -1.29 9.55 -3.57
C SER A 16 -0.04 9.16 -2.80
N GLY A 17 0.93 8.52 -3.43
CA GLY A 17 2.07 8.02 -2.66
C GLY A 17 3.19 7.48 -3.52
N SER A 18 4.10 6.78 -2.85
CA SER A 18 5.19 6.07 -3.49
C SER A 18 5.39 4.71 -2.86
N LEU A 19 5.78 3.73 -3.67
CA LEU A 19 6.10 2.38 -3.23
C LEU A 19 7.51 2.05 -3.70
N THR A 20 8.39 1.79 -2.74
CA THR A 20 9.77 1.41 -2.97
C THR A 20 9.95 -0.09 -2.74
N GLN A 21 10.33 -0.79 -3.80
CA GLN A 21 10.56 -2.23 -3.84
C GLN A 21 12.04 -2.56 -3.65
N TYR A 22 12.31 -3.54 -2.79
CA TYR A 22 13.61 -4.17 -2.56
C TYR A 22 13.53 -5.65 -2.97
N SER A 23 14.56 -6.46 -2.72
CA SER A 23 14.60 -7.88 -3.11
C SER A 23 13.74 -8.79 -2.24
N ASP A 24 13.54 -8.43 -0.98
CA ASP A 24 12.88 -9.22 0.07
C ASP A 24 11.57 -8.56 0.58
N GLY A 25 11.34 -7.31 0.20
CA GLY A 25 10.16 -6.55 0.60
C GLY A 25 10.17 -5.15 0.02
N GLY A 26 9.70 -4.19 0.81
CA GLY A 26 9.62 -2.81 0.37
C GLY A 26 9.01 -1.90 1.42
N THR A 27 9.04 -0.62 1.12
CA THR A 27 8.32 0.42 1.86
C THR A 27 7.27 1.04 0.97
N ILE A 28 6.16 1.43 1.57
CA ILE A 28 5.09 2.19 0.94
C ILE A 28 4.84 3.43 1.78
N GLU A 29 4.65 4.54 1.09
CA GLU A 29 4.31 5.83 1.67
C GLU A 29 3.07 6.33 0.95
N LEU A 30 2.04 6.67 1.71
CA LEU A 30 0.76 7.17 1.22
C LEU A 30 0.45 8.50 1.89
N PHE A 31 -0.01 9.43 1.08
CA PHE A 31 -0.47 10.76 1.45
C PHE A 31 -1.94 10.89 1.03
N GLY A 32 -2.76 11.41 1.92
CA GLY A 32 -4.15 11.80 1.67
C GLY A 32 -4.45 13.11 2.38
N GLY A 33 -5.47 13.84 1.92
CA GLY A 33 -5.92 15.09 2.54
C GLY A 33 -4.80 16.04 3.00
N ALA A 34 -5.07 16.88 4.00
CA ALA A 34 -4.10 17.82 4.56
C ALA A 34 -3.24 17.22 5.70
N ARG A 35 -3.60 16.04 6.21
CA ARG A 35 -3.01 15.44 7.43
C ARG A 35 -2.87 13.92 7.39
N THR A 36 -3.25 13.25 6.31
CA THR A 36 -3.11 11.80 6.20
C THR A 36 -1.74 11.52 5.59
N HIS A 37 -0.75 11.18 6.43
CA HIS A 37 0.53 10.67 5.95
C HIS A 37 0.76 9.32 6.62
N CYS A 38 0.92 8.27 5.82
CA CYS A 38 0.97 6.88 6.23
C CYS A 38 2.18 6.20 5.64
N VAL A 39 3.01 5.61 6.49
CA VAL A 39 4.20 4.87 6.09
C VAL A 39 4.06 3.42 6.53
N GLY A 40 4.51 2.50 5.69
CA GLY A 40 4.48 1.08 6.01
C GLY A 40 5.59 0.30 5.32
N SER A 41 6.01 -0.77 5.96
CA SER A 41 6.89 -1.78 5.37
C SER A 41 6.08 -3.01 5.01
N PHE A 42 6.42 -3.65 3.88
CA PHE A 42 5.84 -4.92 3.48
C PHE A 42 6.93 -5.93 3.16
N THR A 43 6.57 -7.20 3.28
CA THR A 43 7.38 -8.33 2.83
C THR A 43 6.67 -9.03 1.67
N TYR A 44 7.44 -9.55 0.72
CA TYR A 44 6.86 -10.38 -0.33
C TYR A 44 6.49 -11.77 0.18
N LYS A 45 5.37 -12.28 -0.29
CA LYS A 45 4.92 -13.65 -0.13
C LYS A 45 4.57 -14.21 -1.50
N ARG A 46 5.08 -15.40 -1.80
CA ARG A 46 4.63 -16.16 -2.97
C ARG A 46 3.28 -16.80 -2.64
N GLY A 47 2.27 -16.51 -3.45
CA GLY A 47 0.97 -17.18 -3.36
C GLY A 47 0.84 -18.30 -4.39
N ALA A 48 -0.38 -18.81 -4.55
CA ALA A 48 -0.67 -19.83 -5.54
C ALA A 48 -0.51 -19.31 -6.97
N LYS A 49 -0.04 -20.16 -7.89
CA LYS A 49 0.20 -19.85 -9.32
C LYS A 49 1.27 -18.77 -9.57
N ASP A 50 2.35 -18.79 -8.80
CA ASP A 50 3.51 -17.88 -8.94
C ASP A 50 3.18 -16.38 -8.80
N ALA A 51 1.98 -16.05 -8.31
CA ALA A 51 1.60 -14.68 -8.03
C ALA A 51 2.36 -14.18 -6.78
N LEU A 52 3.05 -13.04 -6.92
CA LEU A 52 3.76 -12.40 -5.83
C LEU A 52 2.81 -11.39 -5.16
N PHE A 53 2.70 -11.49 -3.84
CA PHE A 53 1.87 -10.61 -3.02
C PHE A 53 2.74 -9.88 -2.00
N GLY A 54 2.49 -8.60 -1.78
CA GLY A 54 3.04 -7.89 -0.63
C GLY A 54 2.04 -7.89 0.51
N ARG A 55 2.51 -8.05 1.74
CA ARG A 55 1.71 -7.80 2.96
C ARG A 55 2.52 -6.98 3.94
N GLY A 56 1.87 -6.00 4.55
CA GLY A 56 2.49 -5.10 5.51
C GLY A 56 1.47 -4.47 6.45
N MET A 57 1.95 -3.52 7.24
CA MET A 57 1.14 -2.66 8.09
C MET A 57 1.48 -1.21 7.76
N LEU A 58 0.46 -0.38 7.59
CA LEU A 58 0.59 1.06 7.50
C LEU A 58 0.41 1.67 8.88
N VAL A 59 1.19 2.69 9.16
CA VAL A 59 1.10 3.54 10.34
C VAL A 59 1.04 4.98 9.87
N CYS A 60 0.01 5.70 10.29
CA CYS A 60 -0.22 7.09 9.91
C CYS A 60 0.11 8.04 11.07
N ASP A 61 0.49 9.27 10.73
CA ASP A 61 0.85 10.32 11.70
C ASP A 61 -0.34 10.71 12.61
N ASP A 62 -1.57 10.48 12.16
CA ASP A 62 -2.81 10.69 12.91
C ASP A 62 -3.16 9.53 13.88
N ARG A 63 -2.20 8.61 14.12
CA ARG A 63 -2.33 7.38 14.92
C ARG A 63 -3.25 6.31 14.33
N ARG A 64 -3.77 6.49 13.12
CA ARG A 64 -4.43 5.38 12.40
C ARG A 64 -3.37 4.37 11.98
N SER A 65 -3.74 3.11 12.03
CA SER A 65 -2.90 2.03 11.52
C SER A 65 -3.79 0.93 10.99
N GLY A 66 -3.20 0.09 10.14
CA GLY A 66 -3.85 -1.14 9.77
C GLY A 66 -3.14 -1.95 8.71
N PRO A 67 -3.59 -3.20 8.53
CA PRO A 67 -2.96 -4.13 7.62
C PRO A 67 -3.28 -3.78 6.17
N PHE A 68 -2.33 -4.09 5.30
CA PHE A 68 -2.54 -3.99 3.86
C PHE A 68 -1.91 -5.15 3.12
N SER A 69 -2.45 -5.40 1.93
CA SER A 69 -1.91 -6.39 1.02
C SER A 69 -2.10 -5.96 -0.42
N PHE A 70 -1.20 -6.40 -1.29
CA PHE A 70 -1.30 -6.13 -2.72
C PHE A 70 -0.81 -7.31 -3.53
N ALA A 71 -1.28 -7.38 -4.77
CA ALA A 71 -0.82 -8.33 -5.76
C ALA A 71 0.01 -7.60 -6.80
N LEU A 72 1.18 -8.14 -7.14
CA LEU A 72 1.99 -7.62 -8.23
C LEU A 72 1.46 -8.15 -9.57
N LYS A 73 1.29 -7.23 -10.54
CA LYS A 73 1.02 -7.50 -11.95
C LYS A 73 2.26 -7.11 -12.76
N GLY A 74 3.40 -7.74 -12.44
CA GLY A 74 4.72 -7.40 -13.00
C GLY A 74 5.58 -6.57 -12.04
N MET A 75 6.74 -6.12 -12.49
CA MET A 75 7.72 -5.42 -11.63
C MET A 75 7.28 -4.00 -11.24
N LYS A 76 6.48 -3.33 -12.08
CA LYS A 76 6.11 -1.92 -11.90
C LYS A 76 4.63 -1.71 -11.64
N HIS A 77 3.80 -2.74 -11.77
CA HIS A 77 2.36 -2.61 -11.64
C HIS A 77 1.79 -3.51 -10.56
N GLY A 78 0.78 -3.05 -9.86
CA GLY A 78 0.10 -3.82 -8.84
C GLY A 78 -1.18 -3.16 -8.37
N SER A 79 -1.98 -3.93 -7.64
CA SER A 79 -3.19 -3.45 -7.00
C SER A 79 -3.26 -3.99 -5.58
N GLY A 80 -3.57 -3.11 -4.64
CA GLY A 80 -3.64 -3.42 -3.23
C GLY A 80 -4.88 -2.88 -2.55
N THR A 81 -5.17 -3.48 -1.42
CA THR A 81 -6.24 -3.09 -0.52
C THR A 81 -5.74 -3.17 0.91
N GLY A 82 -6.35 -2.40 1.78
CA GLY A 82 -6.08 -2.45 3.20
C GLY A 82 -7.21 -1.80 3.98
N THR A 83 -7.03 -1.75 5.29
CA THR A 83 -7.92 -1.04 6.20
C THR A 83 -7.11 -0.08 7.06
N LEU A 84 -7.60 1.13 7.24
CA LEU A 84 -7.03 2.15 8.14
C LEU A 84 -8.10 2.50 9.17
N SER A 85 -7.90 2.09 10.42
CA SER A 85 -8.90 2.29 11.50
C SER A 85 -10.32 1.86 11.12
N GLY A 86 -10.45 0.74 10.41
CA GLY A 86 -11.74 0.20 9.95
C GLY A 86 -12.26 0.79 8.63
N GLN A 87 -11.64 1.83 8.08
CA GLN A 87 -11.98 2.34 6.76
C GLN A 87 -11.23 1.55 5.67
N PRO A 88 -11.92 0.95 4.70
CA PRO A 88 -11.26 0.29 3.59
C PRO A 88 -10.59 1.33 2.70
N TYR A 89 -9.43 1.00 2.16
CA TYR A 89 -8.81 1.76 1.10
C TYR A 89 -8.24 0.81 0.05
N SER A 90 -8.12 1.34 -1.16
CA SER A 90 -7.55 0.63 -2.29
C SER A 90 -6.50 1.50 -2.97
N PHE A 91 -5.51 0.86 -3.59
CA PHE A 91 -4.45 1.56 -4.29
C PHE A 91 -3.91 0.73 -5.45
N THR A 92 -3.32 1.43 -6.41
CA THR A 92 -2.62 0.89 -7.56
C THR A 92 -1.29 1.60 -7.72
N PHE A 93 -0.34 0.91 -8.31
CA PHE A 93 0.95 1.44 -8.72
C PHE A 93 1.35 0.79 -10.04
#